data_AF-A0A196SL88-F1
#
_entry.id   AF-A0A196SL88-F1
#
_cell.length_a   1.000
_cell.length_b   1.000
_cell.length_c   1.000
_cell.angle_alpha   90.00
_cell.angle_beta   90.00
_cell.angle_gamma   90.00
#
_symmetry.space_group_name_H-M   'P 1'
#
loop_
_entity.id
_entity.type
_entity.pdbx_description
1 polymer ?
#
loop_
_entity_poly.entity_id
_entity_poly.type
_entity_poly.pdbx_seq_one_letter_code
_entity_poly.pdbx_strand_id
1 'polypeptide(L)'
;MWSTWFDDVKKKAGEALKVTSQAMSEGLKVAKEKVVSENAADVMKEVVSRRPEDLTYITNNIIAMGFPGWPQHPNPAIKYNMREIVASFLESHHKDHYMIFNLSDEMYETMLFNDHVISYDLMGMPAPSLGMLLKMCVAMETYLGDSPENVVVVHCLTGKGRTLTVCACLLAWLGWVESASEGLHLCCD
;
A
#
# COMPACT_ATOMS: atom_id res chain seq x y z
N MET A 1 -45.72 14.59 -60.85
CA MET A 1 -45.13 13.30 -60.42
C MET A 1 -43.85 13.53 -59.58
N TRP A 2 -43.80 14.57 -58.75
CA TRP A 2 -42.64 14.91 -57.89
C TRP A 2 -43.02 15.09 -56.40
N SER A 3 -44.30 15.32 -56.08
CA SER A 3 -44.78 15.54 -54.70
C SER A 3 -44.70 14.30 -53.82
N THR A 4 -45.07 13.13 -54.36
CA THR A 4 -45.04 11.87 -53.61
C THR A 4 -43.63 11.40 -53.26
N TRP A 5 -42.63 11.79 -54.06
CA TRP A 5 -41.23 11.44 -53.81
C TRP A 5 -40.64 12.24 -52.64
N PHE A 6 -40.91 13.55 -52.58
CA PHE A 6 -40.42 14.39 -51.47
C PHE A 6 -41.03 13.99 -50.12
N ASP A 7 -42.29 13.57 -50.09
CA ASP A 7 -42.95 13.11 -48.86
C ASP A 7 -42.40 11.76 -48.39
N ASP A 8 -42.10 10.83 -49.30
CA ASP A 8 -41.51 9.52 -48.96
C ASP A 8 -40.06 9.66 -48.46
N VAL A 9 -39.30 10.62 -49.02
CA VAL A 9 -37.95 10.97 -48.53
C VAL A 9 -38.02 11.58 -47.13
N LYS A 10 -38.95 12.49 -46.87
CA LYS A 10 -39.14 13.06 -45.51
C LYS A 10 -39.53 12.00 -44.50
N LYS A 11 -40.41 11.07 -44.88
CA LYS A 11 -40.83 9.97 -44.00
C LYS A 11 -39.67 9.03 -43.67
N LYS A 12 -38.92 8.59 -44.67
CA LYS A 12 -37.72 7.74 -44.49
C LYS A 12 -36.65 8.43 -43.66
N ALA A 13 -36.41 9.72 -43.88
CA ALA A 13 -35.49 10.50 -43.07
C ALA A 13 -35.95 10.58 -41.60
N GLY A 14 -37.24 10.80 -41.35
CA GLY A 14 -37.80 10.82 -40.00
C GLY A 14 -37.74 9.47 -39.28
N GLU A 15 -37.94 8.37 -39.99
CA GLU A 15 -37.79 7.01 -39.46
C GLU A 15 -36.33 6.70 -39.12
N ALA A 16 -35.39 7.04 -40.00
CA ALA A 16 -33.96 6.87 -39.74
C ALA A 16 -33.48 7.67 -38.51
N LEU A 17 -33.99 8.90 -38.33
CA LEU A 17 -33.66 9.75 -37.18
C LEU A 17 -34.18 9.17 -35.86
N LYS A 18 -35.39 8.56 -35.88
CA LYS A 18 -35.96 7.88 -34.71
C LYS A 18 -35.17 6.63 -34.34
N VAL A 19 -34.80 5.80 -35.32
CA VAL A 19 -33.98 4.59 -35.09
C VAL A 19 -32.60 4.95 -34.54
N THR A 20 -31.98 6.01 -35.08
CA THR A 20 -30.67 6.49 -34.61
C THR A 20 -30.76 7.03 -33.18
N SER A 21 -31.83 7.75 -32.84
CA SER A 21 -32.08 8.26 -31.49
C SER A 21 -32.30 7.13 -30.48
N GLN A 22 -33.08 6.10 -30.85
CA GLN A 22 -33.29 4.92 -30.00
C GLN A 22 -31.99 4.15 -29.78
N ALA A 23 -31.21 3.88 -30.82
CA ALA A 23 -29.91 3.20 -30.71
C ALA A 23 -28.91 3.99 -29.84
N MET A 24 -28.87 5.32 -29.96
CA MET A 24 -28.08 6.17 -29.05
C MET A 24 -28.54 6.08 -27.59
N SER A 25 -29.86 6.05 -27.35
CA SER A 25 -30.41 5.94 -26.00
C SER A 25 -30.13 4.59 -25.34
N GLU A 26 -30.17 3.51 -26.12
CA GLU A 26 -29.80 2.16 -25.67
C GLU A 26 -28.30 2.06 -25.45
N GLY A 27 -27.48 2.60 -26.35
CA GLY A 27 -26.03 2.68 -26.17
C GLY A 27 -25.63 3.46 -24.91
N LEU A 28 -26.33 4.55 -24.60
CA LEU A 28 -26.11 5.33 -23.38
C LEU A 28 -26.53 4.55 -22.12
N LYS A 29 -27.62 3.78 -22.18
CA LYS A 29 -28.04 2.90 -21.08
C LYS A 29 -27.02 1.79 -20.82
N VAL A 30 -26.56 1.11 -21.86
CA VAL A 30 -25.54 0.06 -21.76
C VAL A 30 -24.22 0.63 -21.25
N ALA A 31 -23.79 1.81 -21.73
CA ALA A 31 -22.60 2.49 -21.22
C ALA A 31 -22.75 2.88 -19.73
N LYS A 32 -23.94 3.35 -19.33
CA LYS A 32 -24.24 3.67 -17.94
C LYS A 32 -24.25 2.43 -17.06
N GLU A 33 -24.83 1.31 -17.51
CA GLU A 33 -24.82 0.03 -16.79
C GLU A 33 -23.41 -0.55 -16.67
N LYS A 34 -22.57 -0.42 -17.70
CA LYS A 34 -21.18 -0.89 -17.70
C LYS A 34 -20.25 -0.03 -16.84
N VAL A 35 -20.57 1.25 -16.66
CA VAL A 35 -19.91 2.14 -15.68
C VAL A 35 -20.45 1.90 -14.26
N VAL A 36 -21.69 1.41 -14.13
CA VAL A 36 -22.33 1.09 -12.83
C VAL A 36 -21.95 -0.30 -12.31
N SER A 37 -21.44 -1.21 -13.13
CA SER A 37 -20.98 -2.54 -12.68
C SER A 37 -19.70 -2.53 -11.83
N GLU A 38 -19.01 -1.39 -11.73
CA GLU A 38 -17.96 -1.15 -10.74
C GLU A 38 -18.35 0.11 -9.95
N ASN A 39 -19.16 -0.05 -8.89
CA ASN A 39 -19.43 1.09 -8.01
C ASN A 39 -18.08 1.59 -7.49
N ALA A 40 -17.74 2.86 -7.74
CA ALA A 40 -16.52 3.46 -7.25
C ALA A 40 -16.34 3.27 -5.73
N ALA A 41 -17.43 3.15 -4.98
CA ALA A 41 -17.42 2.82 -3.56
C ALA A 41 -16.93 1.39 -3.25
N ASP A 42 -17.30 0.41 -4.07
CA ASP A 42 -16.87 -0.98 -3.91
C ASP A 42 -15.39 -1.13 -4.30
N VAL A 43 -14.96 -0.47 -5.39
CA VAL A 43 -13.53 -0.38 -5.78
C VAL A 43 -12.73 0.35 -4.71
N MET A 44 -13.23 1.47 -4.19
CA MET A 44 -12.56 2.22 -3.13
C MET A 44 -12.49 1.42 -1.84
N LYS A 45 -13.52 0.65 -1.49
CA LYS A 45 -13.50 -0.26 -0.34
C LYS A 45 -12.50 -1.40 -0.54
N GLU A 46 -12.40 -1.96 -1.74
CA GLU A 46 -11.40 -2.98 -2.08
C GLU A 46 -9.98 -2.42 -2.01
N VAL A 47 -9.73 -1.23 -2.57
CA VAL A 47 -8.43 -0.55 -2.49
C VAL A 47 -8.06 -0.21 -1.05
N VAL A 48 -9.01 0.29 -0.24
CA VAL A 48 -8.77 0.64 1.17
C VAL A 48 -8.48 -0.58 2.03
N SER A 49 -9.11 -1.72 1.73
CA SER A 49 -8.91 -2.98 2.46
C SER A 49 -7.76 -3.83 1.92
N ARG A 50 -7.14 -3.43 0.80
CA ARG A 50 -6.03 -4.18 0.20
C ARG A 50 -4.77 -4.05 1.06
N ARG A 51 -4.35 -5.17 1.65
CA ARG A 51 -3.04 -5.29 2.28
C ARG A 51 -1.93 -5.16 1.22
N PRO A 52 -0.87 -4.37 1.48
CA PRO A 52 0.32 -4.37 0.62
C PRO A 52 0.92 -5.77 0.50
N GLU A 53 1.32 -6.16 -0.70
CA GLU A 53 1.71 -7.55 -0.98
C GLU A 53 2.97 -8.00 -0.23
N ASP A 54 3.89 -7.08 0.06
CA ASP A 54 5.15 -7.40 0.77
C ASP A 54 5.14 -7.01 2.26
N LEU A 55 3.95 -6.70 2.82
CA LEU A 55 3.76 -6.39 4.24
C LEU A 55 3.42 -7.67 5.00
N THR A 56 4.19 -7.97 6.04
CA THR A 56 4.07 -9.18 6.87
C THR A 56 4.06 -8.83 8.36
N TYR A 57 3.07 -9.35 9.10
CA TYR A 57 3.09 -9.34 10.56
C TYR A 57 4.05 -10.43 11.02
N ILE A 58 5.15 -10.04 11.64
CA ILE A 58 6.04 -10.95 12.35
C ILE A 58 5.38 -11.38 13.66
N THR A 59 4.71 -10.43 14.31
CA THR A 59 3.81 -10.65 15.46
C THR A 59 2.63 -9.68 15.35
N ASN A 60 1.72 -9.68 16.33
CA ASN A 60 0.58 -8.76 16.34
C ASN A 60 1.01 -7.27 16.33
N ASN A 61 2.18 -6.94 16.90
CA ASN A 61 2.65 -5.56 17.07
C ASN A 61 3.95 -5.25 16.30
N ILE A 62 4.48 -6.20 15.52
CA ILE A 62 5.70 -6.00 14.71
C ILE A 62 5.40 -6.37 13.26
N ILE A 63 5.49 -5.39 12.38
CA ILE A 63 5.30 -5.53 10.94
C ILE A 63 6.63 -5.33 10.21
N ALA A 64 6.92 -6.20 9.25
CA ALA A 64 7.98 -6.02 8.26
C ALA A 64 7.35 -5.69 6.90
N MET A 65 7.93 -4.76 6.14
CA MET A 65 7.48 -4.49 4.76
C MET A 65 8.61 -4.07 3.83
N GLY A 66 8.35 -4.04 2.52
CA GLY A 66 9.20 -3.40 1.52
C GLY A 66 9.01 -1.88 1.45
N PHE A 67 9.80 -1.22 0.61
CA PHE A 67 9.82 0.25 0.55
C PHE A 67 8.48 0.85 0.09
N PRO A 68 7.93 1.86 0.80
CA PRO A 68 6.67 2.51 0.45
C PRO A 68 6.89 3.63 -0.58
N GLY A 69 6.87 3.26 -1.85
CA GLY A 69 6.92 4.17 -2.99
C GLY A 69 8.04 3.81 -3.96
N TRP A 70 8.60 4.84 -4.61
CA TRP A 70 9.63 4.66 -5.62
C TRP A 70 10.98 5.19 -5.11
N PRO A 71 12.01 4.34 -4.94
CA PRO A 71 13.32 4.81 -4.53
C PRO A 71 14.03 5.59 -5.65
N GLN A 72 15.08 6.34 -5.30
CA GLN A 72 15.90 7.14 -6.21
C GLN A 72 16.58 6.26 -7.28
N HIS A 73 17.03 5.07 -6.87
CA HIS A 73 17.67 4.10 -7.75
C HIS A 73 16.90 2.77 -7.75
N PRO A 74 15.76 2.72 -8.48
CA PRO A 74 14.90 1.55 -8.49
C PRO A 74 15.58 0.38 -9.20
N ASN A 75 15.69 -0.74 -8.49
CA ASN A 75 16.00 -2.03 -9.12
C ASN A 75 14.72 -2.65 -9.74
N PRO A 76 14.68 -2.92 -11.06
CA PRO A 76 13.51 -3.51 -11.72
C PRO A 76 13.14 -4.92 -11.23
N ALA A 77 14.06 -5.63 -10.59
CA ALA A 77 13.81 -6.94 -9.99
C ALA A 77 13.07 -6.87 -8.64
N ILE A 78 12.96 -5.67 -8.05
CA ILE A 78 12.25 -5.45 -6.79
C ILE A 78 10.87 -4.87 -7.13
N LYS A 79 9.83 -5.49 -6.58
CA LYS A 79 8.49 -4.93 -6.55
C LYS A 79 8.40 -4.01 -5.32
N TYR A 80 8.10 -2.74 -5.55
CA TYR A 80 7.90 -1.76 -4.48
C TYR A 80 6.42 -1.53 -4.20
N ASN A 81 6.10 -1.10 -2.99
CA ASN A 81 4.74 -0.76 -2.61
C ASN A 81 4.30 0.59 -3.17
N MET A 82 3.01 0.72 -3.46
CA MET A 82 2.38 2.04 -3.58
C MET A 82 2.20 2.63 -2.18
N ARG A 83 2.73 3.84 -1.96
CA ARG A 83 2.72 4.49 -0.65
C ARG A 83 1.29 4.70 -0.13
N GLU A 84 0.37 5.02 -1.02
CA GLU A 84 -1.04 5.27 -0.75
C GLU A 84 -1.75 4.00 -0.23
N ILE A 85 -1.40 2.83 -0.77
CA ILE A 85 -1.95 1.55 -0.31
C ILE A 85 -1.42 1.24 1.10
N VAL A 86 -0.13 1.46 1.35
CA VAL A 86 0.46 1.27 2.68
C VAL A 86 -0.18 2.22 3.69
N ALA A 87 -0.28 3.50 3.36
CA ALA A 87 -0.90 4.51 4.22
C ALA A 87 -2.37 4.17 4.53
N SER A 88 -3.16 3.83 3.50
CA SER A 88 -4.56 3.44 3.68
C SER A 88 -4.71 2.18 4.54
N PHE A 89 -3.82 1.20 4.38
CA PHE A 89 -3.83 -0.01 5.19
C PHE A 89 -3.53 0.29 6.67
N LEU A 90 -2.47 1.06 6.94
CA LEU A 90 -2.09 1.43 8.30
C LEU A 90 -3.14 2.32 8.97
N GLU A 91 -3.72 3.28 8.24
CA GLU A 91 -4.78 4.16 8.76
C GLU A 91 -6.09 3.40 9.03
N SER A 92 -6.39 2.34 8.28
CA SER A 92 -7.61 1.54 8.51
C SER A 92 -7.48 0.50 9.61
N HIS A 93 -6.27 0.00 9.89
CA HIS A 93 -6.05 -1.08 10.86
C HIS A 93 -5.38 -0.61 12.15
N HIS A 94 -4.55 0.43 12.09
CA HIS A 94 -3.69 0.90 13.19
C HIS A 94 -3.75 2.42 13.34
N LYS A 95 -4.89 3.04 13.07
CA LYS A 95 -5.09 4.49 13.18
C LYS A 95 -4.48 5.02 14.47
N ASP A 96 -3.58 6.00 14.37
CA ASP A 96 -2.85 6.63 15.49
C ASP A 96 -1.97 5.69 16.36
N HIS A 97 -1.84 4.42 15.96
CA HIS A 97 -1.14 3.35 16.69
C HIS A 97 -0.07 2.65 15.84
N TYR A 98 0.51 3.32 14.85
CA TYR A 98 1.69 2.82 14.14
C TYR A 98 2.85 3.82 14.15
N MET A 99 4.08 3.28 14.14
CA MET A 99 5.31 4.03 13.88
C MET A 99 6.17 3.29 12.87
N ILE A 100 6.58 3.97 11.80
CA ILE A 100 7.41 3.40 10.73
C ILE A 100 8.89 3.65 11.02
N PHE A 101 9.70 2.59 11.00
CA PHE A 101 11.16 2.62 11.12
C PHE A 101 11.78 2.38 9.74
N ASN A 102 12.25 3.45 9.11
CA ASN A 102 12.85 3.44 7.79
C ASN A 102 14.36 3.17 7.85
N LEU A 103 14.79 2.04 7.29
CA LEU A 103 16.18 1.57 7.23
C LEU A 103 16.77 1.57 5.80
N SER A 104 16.15 2.30 4.88
CA SER A 104 16.47 2.23 3.44
C SER A 104 17.61 3.13 2.97
N ASP A 105 18.13 4.01 3.83
CA ASP A 105 19.01 5.14 3.48
C ASP A 105 18.34 6.18 2.54
N GLU A 106 17.06 5.98 2.21
CA GLU A 106 16.29 6.86 1.33
C GLU A 106 15.12 7.51 2.08
N MET A 107 15.06 8.84 1.98
CA MET A 107 13.95 9.62 2.51
C MET A 107 12.80 9.67 1.50
N TYR A 108 11.58 9.69 2.03
CA TYR A 108 10.37 9.91 1.25
C TYR A 108 9.41 10.81 2.02
N GLU A 109 8.41 11.36 1.32
CA GLU A 109 7.38 12.20 1.93
C GLU A 109 6.55 11.40 2.94
N THR A 110 6.48 11.92 4.16
CA THR A 110 5.88 11.27 5.33
C THR A 110 4.46 11.73 5.64
N MET A 111 3.94 12.74 4.91
CA MET A 111 2.63 13.33 5.18
C MET A 111 1.49 12.31 5.10
N LEU A 112 1.57 11.35 4.17
CA LEU A 112 0.60 10.26 4.05
C LEU A 112 0.59 9.33 5.28
N PHE A 113 1.62 9.38 6.11
CA PHE A 113 1.77 8.60 7.32
C PHE A 113 1.59 9.43 8.60
N ASN A 114 1.00 10.64 8.51
CA ASN A 114 0.85 11.57 9.63
C ASN A 114 2.18 11.86 10.36
N ASP A 115 3.30 11.84 9.63
CA ASP A 115 4.66 11.97 10.18
C ASP A 115 5.07 10.90 11.20
N HIS A 116 4.37 9.75 11.23
CA HIS A 116 4.74 8.57 12.02
C HIS A 116 5.89 7.78 11.37
N VAL A 117 7.02 8.46 11.09
CA VAL A 117 8.19 7.86 10.45
C VAL A 117 9.47 8.32 11.13
N ILE A 118 10.29 7.36 11.57
CA ILE A 118 11.66 7.57 12.06
C ILE A 118 12.62 6.95 11.04
N SER A 119 13.51 7.76 10.48
CA SER A 119 14.50 7.31 9.49
C SER A 119 15.88 7.14 10.11
N TYR A 120 16.55 6.07 9.71
CA TYR A 120 17.94 5.76 10.08
C TYR A 120 18.80 5.66 8.81
N ASP A 121 19.95 6.34 8.83
CA ASP A 121 20.96 6.27 7.78
C ASP A 121 22.04 5.23 8.16
N LEU A 122 22.03 4.10 7.47
CA LEU A 122 23.01 3.02 7.59
C LEU A 122 24.22 3.26 6.68
N MET A 123 24.29 4.38 5.96
CA MET A 123 25.41 4.78 5.09
C MET A 123 25.75 3.73 4.04
N GLY A 124 24.74 3.05 3.48
CA GLY A 124 24.92 1.99 2.49
C GLY A 124 25.39 0.66 3.07
N MET A 125 25.55 0.53 4.39
CA MET A 125 25.97 -0.73 5.02
C MET A 125 24.88 -1.80 4.95
N PRO A 126 25.23 -3.09 4.78
CA PRO A 126 24.24 -4.15 4.68
C PRO A 126 23.48 -4.42 6.00
N ALA A 127 23.98 -3.92 7.13
CA ALA A 127 23.41 -4.05 8.45
C ALA A 127 23.68 -2.79 9.29
N PRO A 128 22.84 -2.45 10.28
CA PRO A 128 23.11 -1.35 11.20
C PRO A 128 24.35 -1.65 12.07
N SER A 129 25.05 -0.61 12.49
CA SER A 129 26.07 -0.75 13.54
C SER A 129 25.43 -1.23 14.84
N LEU A 130 26.19 -1.91 15.71
CA LEU A 130 25.66 -2.39 16.99
C LEU A 130 25.02 -1.26 17.82
N GLY A 131 25.68 -0.10 17.89
CA GLY A 131 25.13 1.06 18.62
C GLY A 131 23.84 1.60 18.02
N MET A 132 23.69 1.56 16.70
CA MET A 132 22.45 1.95 16.02
C MET A 132 21.34 0.93 16.24
N LEU A 133 21.66 -0.37 16.16
CA LEU A 133 20.71 -1.45 16.42
C LEU A 133 20.12 -1.36 17.83
N LEU A 134 20.96 -1.10 18.84
CA LEU A 134 20.50 -0.91 20.22
C LEU A 134 19.59 0.32 20.36
N LYS A 135 19.91 1.43 19.69
CA LYS A 135 19.04 2.62 19.66
C LYS A 135 17.68 2.32 19.03
N MET A 136 17.67 1.57 17.93
CA MET A 136 16.43 1.14 17.28
C MET A 136 15.60 0.27 18.22
N CYS A 137 16.21 -0.70 18.91
CA CYS A 137 15.51 -1.56 19.87
C CYS A 137 14.87 -0.75 20.99
N VAL A 138 15.61 0.17 21.62
CA VAL A 138 15.08 1.06 22.67
C VAL A 138 13.93 1.93 22.15
N ALA A 139 14.06 2.52 20.96
CA ALA A 139 13.01 3.35 20.39
C ALA A 139 11.73 2.56 20.08
N MET A 140 11.87 1.35 19.50
CA MET A 140 10.74 0.47 19.21
C MET A 140 10.08 -0.05 20.50
N GLU A 141 10.87 -0.50 21.48
CA GLU A 141 10.38 -0.94 22.80
C GLU A 141 9.63 0.18 23.51
N THR A 142 10.17 1.40 23.49
CA THR A 142 9.50 2.57 24.11
C THR A 142 8.14 2.81 23.46
N TYR A 143 8.08 2.86 22.12
CA TYR A 143 6.82 3.07 21.41
C TYR A 143 5.82 1.95 21.65
N LEU A 144 6.27 0.68 21.64
CA LEU A 144 5.41 -0.47 21.95
C LEU A 144 4.91 -0.45 23.40
N GLY A 145 5.69 0.11 24.33
CA GLY A 145 5.32 0.23 25.75
C GLY A 145 4.27 1.29 26.03
N ASP A 146 4.08 2.27 25.14
CA ASP A 146 3.15 3.39 25.35
C ASP A 146 1.66 2.96 25.23
N SER A 147 1.36 1.94 24.41
CA SER A 147 0.01 1.37 24.29
C SER A 147 0.08 -0.08 23.78
N PRO A 148 -0.77 -1.01 24.29
CA PRO A 148 -0.84 -2.37 23.76
C PRO A 148 -1.33 -2.45 22.31
N GLU A 149 -1.96 -1.38 21.79
CA GLU A 149 -2.41 -1.28 20.40
C GLU A 149 -1.28 -0.82 19.46
N ASN A 150 -0.18 -0.29 19.98
CA ASN A 150 0.90 0.24 19.17
C ASN A 150 1.61 -0.84 18.36
N VAL A 151 1.90 -0.51 17.11
CA VAL A 151 2.56 -1.39 16.15
C VAL A 151 3.78 -0.70 15.56
N VAL A 152 4.92 -1.39 15.54
CA VAL A 152 6.11 -0.93 14.83
C VAL A 152 6.16 -1.52 13.44
N VAL A 153 6.42 -0.68 12.44
CA VAL A 153 6.53 -1.09 11.03
C VAL A 153 7.97 -0.88 10.57
N VAL A 154 8.72 -1.95 10.38
CA VAL A 154 10.14 -1.88 9.99
C VAL A 154 10.26 -2.14 8.49
N HIS A 155 11.00 -1.30 7.77
CA HIS A 155 11.24 -1.53 6.35
C HIS A 155 12.65 -1.12 5.91
N CYS A 156 13.09 -1.70 4.80
CA CYS A 156 14.23 -1.23 4.02
C CYS A 156 13.80 -1.15 2.56
N LEU A 157 14.70 -1.36 1.59
CA LEU A 157 14.30 -1.40 0.18
C LEU A 157 13.42 -2.61 -0.16
N THR A 158 13.74 -3.79 0.39
CA THR A 158 13.10 -5.07 0.04
C THR A 158 12.27 -5.71 1.15
N GLY A 159 12.34 -5.19 2.37
CA GLY A 159 11.72 -5.82 3.54
C GLY A 159 12.42 -7.10 4.04
N LYS A 160 13.62 -7.40 3.53
CA LYS A 160 14.38 -8.63 3.84
C LYS A 160 15.57 -8.31 4.75
N GLY A 161 16.81 -8.40 4.25
CA GLY A 161 18.05 -8.36 5.03
C GLY A 161 18.06 -7.43 6.26
N ARG A 162 18.09 -6.10 6.04
CA ARG A 162 18.12 -5.11 7.14
C ARG A 162 16.87 -5.20 8.03
N THR A 163 15.70 -5.32 7.41
CA THR A 163 14.41 -5.38 8.11
C THR A 163 14.34 -6.57 9.05
N LEU A 164 14.54 -7.79 8.53
CA LEU A 164 14.45 -9.03 9.31
C LEU A 164 15.58 -9.13 10.32
N THR A 165 16.76 -8.57 10.04
CA THR A 165 17.82 -8.45 11.06
C THR A 165 17.34 -7.63 12.25
N VAL A 166 16.75 -6.45 12.01
CA VAL A 166 16.23 -5.59 13.09
C VAL A 166 15.03 -6.23 13.79
N CYS A 167 14.09 -6.84 13.07
CA CYS A 167 12.96 -7.54 13.67
C CYS A 167 13.43 -8.71 14.56
N ALA A 168 14.35 -9.54 14.06
CA ALA A 168 14.89 -10.67 14.82
C ALA A 168 15.62 -10.22 16.10
N CYS A 169 16.41 -9.15 16.01
CA CYS A 169 17.07 -8.56 17.17
C CYS A 169 16.06 -7.96 18.15
N LEU A 170 14.98 -7.33 17.68
CA LEU A 170 13.92 -6.80 18.54
C LEU A 170 13.20 -7.93 19.28
N LEU A 171 12.88 -9.04 18.62
CA LEU A 171 12.26 -10.21 19.27
C LEU A 171 13.12 -10.73 20.42
N ALA A 172 14.43 -10.83 20.19
CA ALA A 172 15.38 -11.25 21.23
C ALA A 172 15.52 -10.19 22.33
N TRP A 173 15.54 -8.90 21.97
CA TRP A 173 15.60 -7.78 22.91
C TRP A 173 14.41 -7.77 23.87
N LEU A 174 13.21 -8.00 23.35
CA LEU A 174 11.97 -8.07 24.14
C LEU A 174 11.84 -9.38 24.94
N GLY A 175 12.79 -10.30 24.82
CA GLY A 175 12.78 -11.59 25.51
C GLY A 175 11.74 -12.59 25.00
N TRP A 176 11.23 -12.41 23.78
CA TRP A 176 10.26 -13.33 23.17
C TRP A 176 10.93 -14.59 22.59
N VAL A 177 12.22 -14.48 22.25
CA VAL A 177 13.09 -15.58 21.80
C VAL A 177 14.42 -15.50 22.53
N GLU A 178 15.16 -16.61 22.59
CA GLU A 178 16.43 -16.68 23.33
C GLU A 178 17.57 -15.98 22.59
N SER A 179 17.49 -15.88 21.25
CA SER A 179 18.55 -15.29 20.44
C SER A 179 18.03 -14.64 19.16
N ALA A 180 18.80 -13.69 18.61
CA ALA A 180 18.50 -13.10 17.31
C ALA A 180 18.54 -14.13 16.16
N SER A 181 19.30 -15.23 16.30
CA SER A 181 19.31 -16.31 15.32
C SER A 181 17.96 -17.03 15.27
N GLU A 182 17.40 -17.34 16.44
CA GLU A 182 16.06 -17.92 16.56
C GLU A 182 14.99 -16.97 16.03
N GLY A 183 15.07 -15.68 16.41
CA GLY A 183 14.17 -14.65 15.88
C GLY A 183 14.22 -14.55 14.35
N LEU A 184 15.39 -14.74 13.74
CA LEU A 184 15.55 -14.68 12.29
C LEU A 184 14.88 -15.87 11.60
N HIS A 185 14.94 -17.06 12.19
CA HIS A 185 14.20 -18.22 11.68
C HIS A 185 12.69 -17.95 11.66
N LEU A 186 12.13 -17.45 12.76
CA LEU A 186 10.72 -17.08 12.83
C LEU A 186 10.32 -15.97 11.85
N CYS A 187 11.22 -15.03 11.56
CA CYS A 187 10.97 -13.95 10.62
C CYS A 187 10.96 -14.42 9.14
N CYS A 188 11.55 -15.57 8.85
CA CYS A 188 11.73 -16.06 7.48
C CYS A 188 10.79 -17.22 7.10
N ASP A 189 10.15 -17.86 8.08
CA ASP A 189 9.14 -18.92 7.90
C ASP A 189 7.79 -18.34 7.42
#